data_AF-A0A9X4KTC8-F1
#
_entry.id   AF-A0A9X4KTC8-F1
#
_cell.length_a   1.000
_cell.length_b   1.000
_cell.length_c   1.000
_cell.angle_alpha   90.00
_cell.angle_beta   90.00
_cell.angle_gamma   90.00
#
_symmetry.space_group_name_H-M   'P 1'
#
loop_
_entity.id
_entity.type
_entity.pdbx_description
1 polymer ?
#
loop_
_entity_poly.entity_id
_entity_poly.type
_entity_poly.pdbx_seq_one_letter_code
_entity_poly.pdbx_strand_id
1 'polypeptide(L)'
;MVNRSKTITNKLGGIALEKYTIKTNTSVLIGYIVEPNLATPHPLINAMTNGIWIRREKHITFLAKSEIIEMRPTLPTDKESDHI
;
A
#
# COMPACT_ATOMS: atom_id res chain seq x y z
N MET A 1 27.58 -20.06 -2.18
CA MET A 1 26.59 -20.18 -3.27
C MET A 1 25.23 -19.77 -2.68
N VAL A 2 24.63 -18.68 -3.17
CA VAL A 2 23.52 -17.97 -2.50
C VAL A 2 22.20 -18.72 -2.66
N ASN A 3 21.49 -18.87 -1.54
CA ASN A 3 20.19 -19.51 -1.38
C ASN A 3 19.11 -18.75 -2.19
N ARG A 4 18.61 -19.34 -3.27
CA ARG A 4 17.50 -18.78 -4.07
C ARG A 4 16.18 -19.11 -3.36
N SER A 5 15.78 -18.24 -2.43
CA SER A 5 14.40 -18.20 -1.95
C SER A 5 13.50 -17.89 -3.16
N LYS A 6 12.69 -18.87 -3.55
CA LYS A 6 11.71 -18.72 -4.65
C LYS A 6 10.62 -17.76 -4.19
N THR A 7 10.68 -16.53 -4.70
CA THR A 7 9.66 -15.52 -4.50
C THR A 7 8.34 -15.98 -5.11
N ILE A 8 7.29 -15.99 -4.30
CA ILE A 8 5.92 -16.37 -4.68
C ILE A 8 5.39 -15.33 -5.67
N THR A 9 5.01 -15.80 -6.87
CA THR A 9 4.35 -14.99 -7.91
C THR A 9 2.96 -14.57 -7.44
N ASN A 10 2.82 -13.32 -7.00
CA ASN A 10 1.54 -12.72 -6.59
C ASN A 10 0.65 -12.56 -7.85
N LYS A 11 -0.42 -13.35 -7.96
CA LYS A 11 -1.49 -13.18 -8.96
C LYS A 11 -2.53 -12.15 -8.52
N LEU A 12 -2.07 -10.99 -8.08
CA LEU A 12 -2.84 -9.76 -7.93
C LEU A 12 -1.91 -8.66 -8.45
N GLY A 13 -2.27 -8.04 -9.57
CA GLY A 13 -1.43 -7.09 -10.29
C GLY A 13 -0.88 -5.99 -9.40
N GLY A 14 0.36 -5.59 -9.68
CA GLY A 14 1.10 -4.59 -8.95
C GLY A 14 2.35 -5.18 -8.29
N ILE A 15 3.52 -4.86 -8.83
CA ILE A 15 4.81 -5.26 -8.28
C ILE A 15 5.05 -4.43 -7.01
N ALA A 16 4.52 -4.89 -5.88
CA ALA A 16 4.80 -4.31 -4.57
C ALA A 16 6.23 -4.68 -4.14
N LEU A 17 7.22 -3.87 -4.53
CA LEU A 17 8.64 -4.15 -4.22
C LEU A 17 9.09 -3.56 -2.87
N GLU A 18 8.46 -2.48 -2.40
CA GLU A 18 8.92 -1.74 -1.23
C GLU A 18 7.78 -1.39 -0.27
N LYS A 19 8.05 -1.48 1.04
CA LYS A 19 7.13 -1.04 2.09
C LYS A 19 7.20 0.47 2.27
N TYR A 20 6.05 1.08 2.43
CA TYR A 20 5.87 2.50 2.72
C TYR A 20 5.27 2.68 4.09
N THR A 21 5.76 3.72 4.77
CA THR A 21 5.17 4.26 5.98
C THR A 21 4.34 5.48 5.57
N ILE A 22 3.03 5.40 5.82
CA ILE A 22 2.06 6.44 5.50
C ILE A 22 1.50 6.99 6.80
N LYS A 23 1.71 8.28 7.03
CA LYS A 23 1.15 8.99 8.16
C LYS A 23 -0.13 9.69 7.71
N THR A 24 -1.23 9.37 8.37
CA THR A 24 -2.50 10.10 8.26
C THR A 24 -2.67 10.99 9.49
N ASN A 25 -3.78 11.72 9.55
CA ASN A 25 -4.14 12.52 10.73
C ASN A 25 -4.31 11.68 12.00
N THR A 26 -4.68 10.40 11.88
CA THR A 26 -5.08 9.56 13.01
C THR A 26 -4.22 8.32 13.18
N SER A 27 -3.52 7.88 12.13
CA SER A 27 -2.81 6.61 12.10
C SER A 27 -1.46 6.71 11.39
N VAL A 28 -0.57 5.77 11.71
CA VAL A 28 0.63 5.45 10.94
C VAL A 28 0.47 4.04 10.40
N LEU A 29 0.37 3.93 9.08
CA LEU A 29 0.14 2.69 8.36
C LEU A 29 1.42 2.23 7.68
N ILE A 30 1.77 0.96 7.81
CA ILE A 30 2.95 0.37 7.17
C ILE A 30 2.51 -0.76 6.25
N GLY A 31 2.86 -0.68 4.98
CA GLY A 31 2.43 -1.69 4.01
C GLY A 31 2.93 -1.42 2.62
N TYR A 32 2.40 -2.19 1.67
CA TYR A 32 2.80 -2.10 0.27
C TYR A 32 1.78 -1.29 -0.52
N ILE A 33 2.23 -0.30 -1.28
CA ILE A 33 1.36 0.39 -2.22
C ILE A 33 1.01 -0.59 -3.34
N VAL A 34 -0.28 -0.76 -3.58
CA VAL A 34 -0.81 -1.60 -4.66
C VAL A 34 -1.59 -0.73 -5.63
N GLU A 35 -1.37 -0.93 -6.91
CA GLU A 35 -2.19 -0.31 -7.94
C GLU A 35 -3.31 -1.26 -8.33
N PRO A 36 -4.57 -0.79 -8.42
CA PRO A 36 -5.64 -1.62 -8.95
C PRO A 36 -5.30 -2.00 -10.40
N ASN A 37 -5.48 -3.26 -10.77
CA ASN A 37 -5.31 -3.68 -12.16
C ASN A 37 -6.45 -3.09 -13.01
N LEU A 38 -6.17 -2.01 -13.73
CA LEU A 38 -7.13 -1.20 -14.50
C LEU A 38 -7.54 -1.83 -15.85
N ALA A 39 -7.42 -3.15 -16.02
CA ALA A 39 -7.77 -3.83 -17.27
C ALA A 39 -9.25 -3.67 -17.68
N THR A 40 -10.12 -3.16 -16.79
CA THR A 40 -11.54 -2.92 -17.08
C THR A 40 -11.92 -1.49 -16.68
N PRO A 41 -12.28 -0.60 -17.62
CA PRO A 41 -12.69 0.77 -17.29
C PRO A 41 -14.07 0.76 -16.60
N HIS A 42 -14.08 0.87 -15.27
CA HIS A 42 -15.30 1.02 -14.47
C HIS A 42 -15.46 2.49 -14.03
N PRO A 43 -16.65 3.09 -14.04
CA PRO A 43 -16.88 4.48 -13.61
C PRO A 43 -16.51 4.79 -12.14
N LEU A 44 -16.21 3.77 -11.34
CA LEU A 44 -15.62 3.92 -10.00
C LEU A 44 -14.11 4.27 -10.03
N ILE A 45 -13.45 4.18 -11.19
CA ILE A 45 -12.01 4.42 -11.34
C ILE A 45 -11.64 5.90 -11.14
N ASN A 46 -12.52 6.84 -11.49
CA ASN A 46 -12.26 8.26 -11.21
C ASN A 46 -12.26 8.58 -9.70
N ALA A 47 -12.90 7.75 -8.86
CA ALA A 47 -12.77 7.85 -7.41
C ALA A 47 -11.50 7.15 -6.90
N MET A 48 -11.01 6.14 -7.62
CA MET A 48 -9.77 5.40 -7.28
C MET A 48 -8.47 6.15 -7.61
N THR A 49 -8.51 7.23 -8.41
CA THR A 49 -7.32 8.02 -8.78
C THR A 49 -6.93 9.10 -7.76
N ASN A 50 -7.82 9.41 -6.81
CA ASN A 50 -7.60 10.42 -5.77
C ASN A 50 -7.09 9.86 -4.44
N GLY A 51 -6.60 8.62 -4.44
CA GLY A 51 -6.05 7.97 -3.26
C GLY A 51 -4.98 6.95 -3.61
N ILE A 52 -4.57 6.19 -2.61
CA ILE A 52 -3.69 5.04 -2.76
C ILE A 52 -4.32 3.83 -2.08
N TRP A 53 -4.03 2.65 -2.61
CA TRP A 53 -4.37 1.40 -1.94
C TRP A 53 -3.11 0.87 -1.27
N ILE A 54 -3.18 0.62 0.03
CA ILE A 54 -2.11 0.01 0.80
C ILE A 54 -2.53 -1.40 1.21
N ARG A 55 -1.73 -2.39 0.80
CA ARG A 55 -1.82 -3.76 1.29
C ARG A 55 -1.00 -3.88 2.58
N ARG A 56 -1.72 -3.99 3.69
CA ARG A 56 -1.22 -4.45 4.99
C ARG A 56 -1.41 -5.97 5.06
N GLU A 57 -0.75 -6.67 5.99
CA GLU A 57 -0.61 -8.14 6.01
C GLU A 57 -1.76 -8.95 5.38
N LYS A 58 -2.99 -8.77 5.90
CA LYS A 58 -4.21 -9.45 5.43
C LYS A 58 -5.31 -8.50 4.94
N HIS A 59 -5.06 -7.19 4.91
CA HIS A 59 -6.08 -6.19 4.62
C HIS A 59 -5.58 -5.22 3.55
N ILE A 60 -6.46 -4.84 2.62
CA ILE A 60 -6.20 -3.74 1.69
C ILE A 60 -7.02 -2.55 2.19
N THR A 61 -6.34 -1.44 2.44
CA THR A 61 -6.96 -0.18 2.87
C THR A 61 -6.84 0.84 1.75
N PHE A 62 -7.92 1.55 1.44
CA PHE A 62 -7.86 2.72 0.59
C PHE A 62 -7.64 3.95 1.46
N LEU A 63 -6.72 4.83 1.05
CA LEU A 63 -6.45 6.11 1.70
C LEU A 63 -6.66 7.24 0.69
N ALA A 64 -7.53 8.19 1.00
CA ALA A 64 -7.68 9.37 0.15
C ALA A 64 -6.43 10.24 0.27
N LYS A 65 -5.98 10.87 -0.83
CA LYS A 65 -4.81 11.77 -0.83
C LYS A 65 -4.95 12.91 0.17
N SER A 66 -6.17 13.38 0.42
CA SER A 66 -6.47 14.41 1.41
C SER A 66 -6.20 13.99 2.86
N GLU A 67 -6.11 12.69 3.14
CA GLU A 67 -5.86 12.16 4.49
C GLU A 67 -4.38 11.89 4.75
N ILE A 68 -3.55 11.90 3.70
CA ILE A 68 -2.12 11.58 3.76
C ILE A 68 -1.35 12.85 4.10
N ILE A 69 -0.71 12.85 5.27
CA ILE A 69 0.20 13.92 5.70
C ILE A 69 1.58 13.67 5.12
N GLU A 70 2.06 12.44 5.19
CA GLU A 70 3.41 12.05 4.81
C GLU A 70 3.41 10.62 4.26
N MET A 71 4.21 10.39 3.23
CA MET A 71 4.46 9.06 2.67
C MET A 71 5.94 8.93 2.35
N ARG A 72 6.59 7.91 2.89
CA ARG A 72 8.02 7.65 2.68
C ARG A 72 8.34 6.16 2.75
N PRO A 73 9.50 5.72 2.22
CA PRO A 73 9.99 4.36 2.45
C PRO A 73 10.07 4.03 3.95
N THR A 74 9.72 2.80 4.29
CA THR A 74 9.74 2.33 5.69
C THR A 74 11.16 2.19 6.20
N LEU A 75 11.42 2.76 7.38
CA LEU A 75 12.66 2.61 8.13
C LEU A 75 12.51 1.50 9.19
N PRO A 76 13.61 0.85 9.62
CA PRO A 76 13.55 -0.19 10.66
C PRO A 76 12.97 0.28 12.01
N THR A 77 13.01 1.59 12.26
CA THR A 77 12.50 2.22 13.47
C THR A 77 11.02 2.55 13.42
N ASP A 78 10.39 2.48 12.24
CA ASP A 78 8.99 2.82 12.08
C ASP A 78 8.10 1.79 12.78
N LYS A 79 7.04 2.29 13.42
CA LYS A 79 6.04 1.47 14.09
C LYS A 79 4.66 1.87 13.60
N GLU A 80 3.84 0.86 13.38
CA GLU A 80 2.45 1.03 13.04
C GLU A 80 1.68 1.52 14.27
N SER A 81 0.72 2.42 14.05
CA SER A 81 -0.16 2.93 15.10
C SER A 81 -1.52 3.16 14.48
N ASP A 82 -2.50 2.37 14.91
CA ASP A 82 -3.90 2.57 14.55
C ASP A 82 -4.65 3.05 15.79
N HIS A 83 -5.25 4.24 15.69
CA HIS A 83 -6.34 4.61 16.58
C HIS A 83 -7.63 4.18 15.86
N ILE A 84 -8.13 2.99 16.23
CA ILE A 84 -9.48 2.51 15.88
C ILE A 84 -10.46 3.09 16.89
#